data_AF-A0A2E8GUC5-F1
#
_entry.id   AF-A0A2E8GUC5-F1
#
_cell.length_a   1.000
_cell.length_b   1.000
_cell.length_c   1.000
_cell.angle_alpha   90.00
_cell.angle_beta   90.00
_cell.angle_gamma   90.00
#
_symmetry.space_group_name_H-M   'P 1'
#
loop_
_entity.id
_entity.type
_entity.pdbx_description
1 polymer ?
#
loop_
_entity_poly.entity_id
_entity_poly.type
_entity_poly.pdbx_seq_one_letter_code
_entity_poly.pdbx_strand_id
1 'polypeptide(L)'
;MSHLEVPNSVVKIERRAFYGMEYLNSIVIGAGVESIGNQAFWFSKRLAAVTFLGDAPKAENPFYKATPTIYRKPEAKGWGETFGGQPVKLISEKP
;
A
#
# COMPACT_ATOMS: atom_id res chain seq x y z
N MET A 1 9.77 -15.57 -0.25
CA MET A 1 9.03 -14.73 -1.21
C MET A 1 7.56 -14.94 -0.99
N SER A 2 6.85 -13.89 -0.59
CA SER A 2 5.40 -13.86 -0.76
C SER A 2 5.04 -12.46 -1.28
N HIS A 3 4.44 -12.48 -2.46
CA HIS A 3 4.04 -11.31 -3.23
C HIS A 3 2.54 -11.44 -3.47
N LEU A 4 1.82 -10.33 -3.36
CA LEU A 4 0.40 -10.28 -3.59
C LEU A 4 0.07 -9.13 -4.54
N GLU A 5 -0.88 -9.37 -5.43
CA GLU A 5 -1.40 -8.36 -6.35
C GLU A 5 -2.89 -8.13 -6.07
N VAL A 6 -3.26 -6.87 -5.91
CA VAL A 6 -4.66 -6.42 -5.86
C VAL A 6 -5.01 -5.95 -7.28
N PRO A 7 -5.94 -6.61 -7.99
CA PRO A 7 -6.27 -6.28 -9.37
C PRO A 7 -6.82 -4.86 -9.55
N ASN A 8 -6.72 -4.34 -10.78
CA ASN A 8 -7.26 -3.03 -11.15
C ASN A 8 -8.79 -2.93 -11.01
N SER A 9 -9.51 -4.05 -10.99
CA SER A 9 -10.97 -4.08 -10.78
C SER A 9 -11.40 -3.84 -9.34
N VAL A 10 -10.47 -3.92 -8.39
CA VAL A 10 -10.77 -3.67 -6.97
C VAL A 10 -10.82 -2.17 -6.73
N VAL A 11 -11.95 -1.70 -6.21
CA VAL A 11 -12.17 -0.27 -5.89
C VAL A 11 -11.83 0.05 -4.44
N LYS A 12 -11.96 -0.93 -3.54
CA LYS A 12 -11.82 -0.75 -2.11
C LYS A 12 -11.11 -1.93 -1.45
N ILE A 13 -10.13 -1.60 -0.61
CA ILE A 13 -9.51 -2.54 0.33
C ILE A 13 -10.20 -2.34 1.68
N GLU A 14 -10.87 -3.37 2.17
CA GLU A 14 -11.67 -3.28 3.39
C GLU A 14 -10.83 -3.20 4.66
N ARG A 15 -11.49 -2.81 5.76
CA ARG A 15 -10.91 -2.80 7.11
C ARG A 15 -10.28 -4.15 7.44
N ARG A 16 -9.03 -4.15 7.89
CA ARG A 16 -8.23 -5.35 8.26
C ARG A 16 -7.98 -6.39 7.16
N ALA A 17 -8.17 -6.06 5.87
CA ALA A 17 -8.03 -7.03 4.77
C ALA A 17 -6.70 -7.81 4.76
N PHE A 18 -5.59 -7.17 5.15
CA PHE A 18 -4.25 -7.75 5.22
C PHE A 18 -3.65 -7.65 6.63
N TYR A 19 -4.51 -7.68 7.65
CA TYR A 19 -4.10 -7.57 9.05
C TYR A 19 -3.25 -8.77 9.47
N GLY A 20 -2.10 -8.51 10.07
CA GLY A 20 -1.24 -9.54 10.67
C GLY A 20 -0.59 -10.47 9.65
N MET A 21 -0.47 -10.07 8.38
CA MET A 21 0.23 -10.87 7.37
C MET A 21 1.74 -10.79 7.59
N GLU A 22 2.23 -11.56 8.55
CA GLU A 22 3.65 -11.59 8.92
C GLU A 22 4.53 -12.24 7.86
N TYR A 23 3.98 -12.88 6.83
CA TYR A 23 4.76 -13.44 5.73
C TYR A 23 4.90 -12.47 4.55
N LEU A 24 3.98 -11.51 4.39
CA LEU A 24 3.86 -10.65 3.21
C LEU A 24 5.02 -9.66 3.14
N ASN A 25 5.86 -9.78 2.10
CA ASN A 25 7.01 -8.88 1.92
C ASN A 25 6.68 -7.68 1.05
N SER A 26 5.88 -7.88 0.01
CA SER A 26 5.48 -6.83 -0.91
C SER A 26 4.07 -7.05 -1.43
N ILE A 27 3.38 -5.96 -1.71
CA ILE A 27 2.05 -5.98 -2.35
C ILE A 27 2.00 -4.91 -3.44
N VAL A 28 1.40 -5.27 -4.58
CA VAL A 28 1.07 -4.33 -5.66
C VAL A 28 -0.42 -4.05 -5.62
N ILE A 29 -0.77 -2.77 -5.62
CA ILE A 29 -2.12 -2.26 -5.55
C ILE A 29 -2.49 -1.70 -6.92
N GLY A 30 -3.53 -2.30 -7.52
CA GLY A 30 -4.05 -1.92 -8.83
C GLY A 30 -4.51 -0.47 -8.90
N ALA A 31 -4.55 0.07 -10.11
CA ALA A 31 -4.79 1.48 -10.37
C ALA A 31 -6.23 1.93 -10.03
N GLY A 32 -7.18 1.00 -9.92
CA GLY A 32 -8.58 1.30 -9.61
C GLY A 32 -8.89 1.38 -8.11
N VAL A 33 -7.93 1.12 -7.21
CA VAL A 33 -8.20 1.21 -5.76
C VAL A 33 -8.31 2.66 -5.34
N GLU A 34 -9.50 3.06 -4.91
CA GLU A 34 -9.82 4.44 -4.50
C GLU A 34 -9.78 4.61 -2.98
N SER A 35 -9.96 3.53 -2.21
CA SER A 35 -10.01 3.60 -0.75
C SER A 35 -9.39 2.40 -0.04
N ILE A 36 -8.74 2.68 1.09
CA ILE A 36 -8.14 1.70 1.99
C ILE A 36 -8.71 1.89 3.40
N GLY A 37 -9.36 0.84 3.89
CA GLY A 37 -10.00 0.81 5.19
C GLY A 37 -9.00 0.87 6.34
N ASN A 38 -9.54 1.24 7.51
CA ASN A 38 -8.81 1.24 8.77
C ASN A 38 -8.07 -0.09 9.00
N GLN A 39 -6.85 -0.03 9.51
CA GLN A 39 -6.09 -1.23 9.91
C GLN A 39 -5.79 -2.24 8.80
N ALA A 40 -5.94 -1.87 7.53
CA ALA A 40 -5.78 -2.80 6.41
C ALA A 40 -4.45 -3.58 6.45
N PHE A 41 -3.36 -2.96 6.89
CA PHE A 41 -2.02 -3.57 6.96
C PHE A 41 -1.42 -3.56 8.37
N TRP A 42 -2.24 -3.45 9.41
CA TRP A 42 -1.74 -3.47 10.79
C TRP A 42 -1.04 -4.81 11.10
N PHE A 43 0.05 -4.74 11.87
CA PHE A 43 0.87 -5.88 12.30
C PHE A 43 1.52 -6.71 11.17
N SER A 44 1.50 -6.24 9.93
CA SER A 44 2.23 -6.87 8.81
C SER A 44 3.71 -6.51 8.85
N LYS A 45 4.42 -7.03 9.87
CA LYS A 45 5.78 -6.60 10.27
C LYS A 45 6.87 -6.83 9.21
N ARG A 46 6.64 -7.74 8.26
CA ARG A 46 7.58 -8.05 7.17
C ARG A 46 7.26 -7.32 5.87
N LEU A 47 6.19 -6.52 5.84
CA LEU A 47 5.80 -5.74 4.68
C LEU A 47 6.78 -4.59 4.48
N ALA A 48 7.66 -4.76 3.49
CA ALA A 48 8.71 -3.80 3.18
C ALA A 48 8.30 -2.82 2.07
N ALA A 49 7.40 -3.24 1.17
CA ALA A 49 7.01 -2.42 0.03
C ALA A 49 5.52 -2.54 -0.29
N VAL A 50 4.87 -1.40 -0.52
CA VAL A 50 3.53 -1.32 -1.12
C VAL A 50 3.68 -0.50 -2.39
N THR A 51 3.35 -1.09 -3.55
CA THR A 51 3.46 -0.40 -4.85
C THR A 51 2.07 -0.08 -5.38
N PHE A 52 1.77 1.20 -5.60
CA PHE A 52 0.51 1.65 -6.19
C PHE A 52 0.68 1.94 -7.68
N LEU A 53 -0.23 1.41 -8.49
CA LEU A 53 -0.25 1.61 -9.94
C LEU A 53 -1.14 2.79 -10.38
N GLY A 54 -1.87 3.41 -9.45
CA GLY A 54 -2.76 4.55 -9.69
C GLY A 54 -2.55 5.70 -8.70
N ASP A 55 -3.50 6.62 -8.69
CA ASP A 55 -3.53 7.79 -7.81
C ASP A 55 -3.60 7.38 -6.33
N ALA A 56 -3.27 8.32 -5.43
CA ALA A 56 -3.30 8.07 -4.00
C ALA A 56 -4.73 7.75 -3.53
N PRO A 57 -5.01 6.54 -3.00
CA PRO A 57 -6.31 6.24 -2.46
C PRO A 57 -6.55 7.03 -1.18
N LYS A 58 -7.81 7.23 -0.81
CA LYS A 58 -8.14 7.71 0.54
C LYS A 58 -7.80 6.61 1.54
N ALA A 59 -7.06 6.96 2.58
CA ALA A 59 -6.74 6.02 3.65
C ALA A 59 -6.88 6.71 5.01
N GLU A 60 -7.42 5.97 5.98
CA GLU A 60 -7.55 6.43 7.35
C GLU A 60 -6.23 6.18 8.12
N ASN A 61 -6.14 5.00 8.76
CA ASN A 61 -4.94 4.56 9.47
C ASN A 61 -4.56 3.14 9.01
N PRO A 62 -4.02 3.01 7.79
CA PRO A 62 -3.78 1.70 7.18
C PRO A 62 -2.59 0.96 7.83
N PHE A 63 -1.63 1.66 8.44
CA PHE A 63 -0.37 1.10 8.93
C PHE A 63 -0.20 1.31 10.44
N TYR A 64 0.00 0.22 11.18
CA TYR A 64 0.42 0.22 12.58
C TYR A 64 1.28 -1.02 12.81
N LYS A 65 2.51 -0.83 13.31
CA LYS A 65 3.55 -1.87 13.36
C LYS A 65 3.83 -2.54 12.00
N ALA A 66 3.48 -1.87 10.91
CA ALA A 66 3.95 -2.14 9.57
C ALA A 66 4.63 -0.87 9.09
N THR A 67 5.83 -0.99 8.52
CA THR A 67 6.65 0.15 8.11
C THR A 67 7.12 0.01 6.65
N PRO A 68 6.21 -0.17 5.69
CA PRO A 68 6.60 -0.28 4.29
C PRO A 68 7.09 1.04 3.73
N THR A 69 7.93 0.98 2.71
CA THR A 69 8.06 2.11 1.78
C THR A 69 6.94 2.03 0.75
N ILE A 70 6.29 3.17 0.51
CA ILE A 70 5.24 3.31 -0.49
C ILE A 70 5.90 3.69 -1.81
N TYR A 71 5.62 2.95 -2.86
CA TYR A 71 6.10 3.22 -4.21
C TYR A 71 4.92 3.58 -5.10
N ARG A 72 5.07 4.63 -5.91
CA ARG A 72 4.05 5.08 -6.85
C ARG A 72 4.64 5.36 -8.22
N LYS A 73 3.80 5.34 -9.26
CA LYS A 73 4.21 5.74 -10.60
C LYS A 73 4.40 7.27 -10.70
N PRO A 74 5.36 7.78 -11.50
CA PRO A 74 5.64 9.21 -11.60
C PRO A 74 4.43 10.05 -12.07
N GLU A 75 3.54 9.48 -12.86
CA GLU A 75 2.32 10.11 -13.36
C GLU A 75 1.14 10.11 -12.38
N ALA A 76 1.22 9.32 -11.30
CA ALA A 76 0.15 9.21 -10.31
C ALA A 76 0.02 10.47 -9.45
N LYS A 77 -1.22 10.88 -9.18
CA LYS A 77 -1.60 12.13 -8.50
C LYS A 77 -2.03 11.89 -7.06
N GLY A 78 -2.12 12.96 -6.27
CA GLY A 78 -2.64 12.94 -4.90
C GLY A 78 -1.64 12.45 -3.83
N TRP A 79 -0.41 12.13 -4.21
CA TRP A 79 0.64 11.67 -3.29
C TRP A 79 1.34 12.83 -2.59
N GLY A 80 1.44 12.76 -1.27
CA GLY A 80 2.37 13.59 -0.47
C GLY A 80 3.71 12.91 -0.26
N GLU A 81 4.58 13.52 0.56
CA GLU A 81 5.85 12.91 1.00
C GLU A 81 5.63 11.62 1.80
N THR A 82 4.47 11.52 2.46
CA THR A 82 4.06 10.32 3.20
C THR A 82 2.64 9.89 2.86
N PHE A 83 2.34 8.61 3.09
CA PHE A 83 1.02 8.02 2.96
C PHE A 83 0.77 7.06 4.14
N GLY A 84 -0.24 7.35 4.96
CA GLY A 84 -0.48 6.60 6.21
C GLY A 84 0.72 6.62 7.17
N GLY A 85 1.49 7.72 7.17
CA GLY A 85 2.71 7.89 7.95
C GLY A 85 3.95 7.18 7.39
N GLN A 86 3.85 6.56 6.21
CA GLN A 86 4.95 5.85 5.57
C GLN A 86 5.56 6.68 4.42
N PRO A 87 6.88 6.60 4.19
CA PRO A 87 7.53 7.38 3.15
C PRO A 87 7.06 6.97 1.76
N VAL A 88 6.88 7.95 0.88
CA VAL A 88 6.50 7.75 -0.53
C VAL A 88 7.70 8.00 -1.43
N LYS A 89 7.96 7.09 -2.36
CA LYS A 89 9.02 7.14 -3.38
C LYS A 89 8.49 6.81 -4.77
N LEU A 90 9.25 7.15 -5.80
CA LEU A 90 8.97 6.71 -7.16
C LEU A 90 9.28 5.22 -7.31
N ILE A 91 8.48 4.54 -8.12
CA ILE A 91 8.67 3.11 -8.42
C ILE A 91 10.04 2.82 -9.05
N SER A 92 10.67 3.80 -9.72
CA SER A 92 12.02 3.72 -10.25
C SER A 92 13.11 3.68 -9.18
N GLU A 93 12.81 4.06 -7.94
CA GLU A 93 13.74 4.02 -6.78
C GLU A 93 13.62 2.73 -5.96
N LYS A 94 12.82 1.77 -6.44
CA LYS A 94 12.65 0.48 -5.76
C LYS A 94 13.96 -0.32 -5.86
N PRO A 95 14.45 -0.90 -4.75
CA PRO A 95 15.67 -1.71 -4.74
C PRO A 95 15.50 -3.04 -5.49
#